data_AF-A0A2V8TGF7-F1
#
_entry.id   AF-A0A2V8TGF7-F1
#
_cell.length_a   1.000
_cell.length_b   1.000
_cell.length_c   1.000
_cell.angle_alpha   90.00
_cell.angle_beta   90.00
_cell.angle_gamma   90.00
#
_symmetry.space_group_name_H-M   'P 1'
#
loop_
_entity.id
_entity.type
_entity.pdbx_description
1 polymer ?
#
loop_
_entity_poly.entity_id
_entity_poly.type
_entity_poly.pdbx_seq_one_letter_code
_entity_poly.pdbx_strand_id
1 'polypeptide(L)'
;MRSTTIAIKEGFLMAINSSSKADDGNKGIGAKRADGASRPRKLAPLARAEIVEVSRVERDAGDQVNRFLLCTLVSESSKRIKASAERAGESMPLATIVRGVLRAYRVAAADKDGPLAGPELDIVGLKRLNERVLKGEIARHTREKVKNSEARLARAERLGDDSRIKAEKGELELAIEVRHRLAEVYR
;
A
#
# COMPACT_ATOMS: atom_id res chain seq x y z
N MET A 1 4.87 54.84 -18.61
CA MET A 1 3.52 54.27 -18.37
C MET A 1 2.95 53.76 -19.69
N ARG A 2 2.82 52.43 -19.85
CA ARG A 2 1.96 51.81 -20.86
C ARG A 2 1.31 50.61 -20.19
N SER A 3 0.00 50.67 -20.02
CA SER A 3 -0.79 49.60 -19.39
C SER A 3 -1.23 48.62 -20.47
N THR A 4 -1.09 47.33 -20.22
CA THR A 4 -1.52 46.28 -21.16
C THR A 4 -2.46 45.34 -20.44
N THR A 5 -3.76 45.50 -20.68
CA THR A 5 -4.83 44.70 -20.08
C THR A 5 -4.82 43.29 -20.67
N ILE A 6 -4.57 42.28 -19.85
CA ILE A 6 -4.74 40.87 -20.23
C ILE A 6 -6.10 40.40 -19.72
N ALA A 7 -7.01 40.08 -20.65
CA ALA A 7 -8.28 39.47 -20.33
C ALA A 7 -8.10 37.98 -20.02
N ILE A 8 -8.25 37.60 -18.76
CA ILE A 8 -8.30 36.19 -18.35
C ILE A 8 -9.72 35.68 -18.59
N LYS A 9 -9.86 34.68 -19.45
CA LYS A 9 -11.14 34.04 -19.72
C LYS A 9 -11.39 32.94 -18.68
N GLU A 10 -12.44 33.10 -17.88
CA GLU A 10 -12.90 32.08 -16.94
C GLU A 10 -13.44 30.84 -17.66
N GLY A 11 -13.33 29.67 -17.02
CA GLY A 11 -13.74 28.39 -17.60
C GLY A 11 -13.36 27.20 -16.72
N PHE A 12 -13.92 27.13 -15.51
CA PHE A 12 -13.65 26.08 -14.52
C PHE A 12 -14.96 25.56 -13.92
N LEU A 13 -15.03 24.25 -13.59
CA LEU A 13 -16.15 23.53 -12.93
C LEU A 13 -17.44 23.39 -13.77
N MET A 14 -18.26 22.33 -13.71
CA MET A 14 -18.17 20.97 -13.11
C MET A 14 -18.46 19.92 -14.24
N ALA A 15 -18.64 18.61 -14.07
CA ALA A 15 -18.72 17.70 -12.91
C ALA A 15 -18.29 16.26 -13.32
N ILE A 16 -18.25 15.33 -12.35
CA ILE A 16 -18.31 13.88 -12.59
C ILE A 16 -19.29 13.24 -11.59
N ASN A 17 -20.42 12.75 -12.08
CA ASN A 17 -21.44 12.10 -11.26
C ASN A 17 -21.22 10.59 -11.20
N SER A 18 -20.98 10.07 -9.99
CA SER A 18 -21.09 8.65 -9.68
C SER A 18 -22.56 8.23 -9.64
N SER A 19 -22.90 7.10 -10.26
CA SER A 19 -24.18 6.42 -10.02
C SER A 19 -23.93 4.93 -9.80
N SER A 20 -23.95 4.51 -8.53
CA SER A 20 -24.00 3.12 -8.12
C SER A 20 -25.46 2.68 -7.99
N LYS A 21 -25.92 1.80 -8.89
CA LYS A 21 -27.15 1.04 -8.67
C LYS A 21 -26.81 -0.25 -7.93
N ALA A 22 -27.46 -0.45 -6.78
CA ALA A 22 -27.62 -1.75 -6.16
C ALA A 22 -29.12 -1.89 -5.90
N ASP A 23 -29.76 -2.82 -6.60
CA ASP A 23 -31.16 -3.20 -6.43
C ASP A 23 -31.22 -4.66 -5.99
N ASP A 24 -32.23 -4.95 -5.18
CA ASP A 24 -32.84 -6.24 -4.84
C ASP A 24 -31.92 -7.45 -4.48
N GLY A 25 -32.16 -8.19 -3.40
CA GLY A 25 -33.32 -8.20 -2.51
C GLY A 25 -33.77 -9.64 -2.29
N ASN A 26 -33.87 -10.08 -1.03
CA ASN A 26 -34.62 -11.32 -0.73
C ASN A 26 -35.25 -11.27 0.67
N LYS A 27 -36.52 -11.69 0.74
CA LYS A 27 -37.34 -11.80 1.96
C LYS A 27 -37.56 -13.29 2.28
N GLY A 28 -37.61 -13.63 3.57
CA GLY A 28 -37.99 -14.96 4.05
C GLY A 28 -37.74 -15.06 5.55
N ILE A 29 -38.64 -14.55 6.41
CA ILE A 29 -39.82 -15.27 6.94
C ILE A 29 -39.41 -16.54 7.70
N GLY A 30 -39.62 -16.54 9.01
CA GLY A 30 -39.29 -17.69 9.87
C GLY A 30 -39.61 -17.44 11.35
N ALA A 31 -40.90 -17.28 11.68
CA ALA A 31 -41.32 -17.09 13.07
C ALA A 31 -41.25 -18.41 13.87
N LYS A 32 -40.91 -18.31 15.16
CA LYS A 32 -41.61 -19.00 16.26
C LYS A 32 -41.15 -18.49 17.63
N ARG A 33 -42.12 -18.05 18.45
CA ARG A 33 -41.96 -17.90 19.90
C ARG A 33 -42.10 -19.28 20.57
N ALA A 34 -41.45 -19.45 21.71
CA ALA A 34 -41.90 -20.36 22.75
C ALA A 34 -41.46 -19.80 24.12
N ASP A 35 -42.42 -19.35 24.93
CA ASP A 35 -42.22 -19.08 26.35
C ASP A 35 -42.08 -20.42 27.10
N GLY A 36 -41.30 -20.49 28.19
CA GLY A 36 -41.27 -21.73 28.98
C GLY A 36 -40.24 -21.86 30.10
N ALA A 37 -40.70 -21.59 31.32
CA ALA A 37 -40.27 -22.21 32.59
C ALA A 37 -38.85 -21.97 33.15
N SER A 38 -38.85 -21.53 34.41
CA SER A 38 -37.70 -21.42 35.31
C SER A 38 -37.41 -22.74 36.05
N ARG A 39 -36.14 -22.96 36.43
CA ARG A 39 -35.73 -23.45 37.76
C ARG A 39 -34.20 -23.42 37.95
N PRO A 40 -33.70 -23.20 39.18
CA PRO A 40 -32.27 -23.00 39.45
C PRO A 40 -31.51 -24.32 39.62
N ARG A 41 -30.20 -24.33 39.33
CA ARG A 41 -29.30 -25.42 39.72
C ARG A 41 -28.08 -24.90 40.49
N LYS A 42 -28.01 -25.41 41.73
CA LYS A 42 -26.91 -25.41 42.71
C LYS A 42 -25.51 -25.01 42.22
N LEU A 43 -24.92 -24.07 42.95
CA LEU A 43 -23.46 -23.93 43.09
C LEU A 43 -22.90 -25.09 43.94
N ALA A 44 -21.82 -25.70 43.46
CA ALA A 44 -20.96 -26.67 44.17
C ALA A 44 -19.56 -26.66 43.49
N PRO A 45 -18.47 -27.06 44.18
CA PRO A 45 -17.30 -26.18 44.23
C PRO A 45 -16.02 -26.68 43.54
N LEU A 46 -15.14 -25.71 43.25
CA LEU A 46 -13.67 -25.82 43.26
C LEU A 46 -13.04 -27.12 42.69
N ALA A 47 -13.05 -27.25 41.36
CA ALA A 47 -11.96 -27.95 40.69
C ALA A 47 -10.76 -26.99 40.60
N ARG A 48 -9.57 -27.46 40.99
CA ARG A 48 -8.31 -26.71 40.82
C ARG A 48 -8.19 -26.25 39.35
N ALA A 49 -7.90 -24.97 39.14
CA ALA A 49 -7.39 -24.50 37.86
C ALA A 49 -6.01 -25.13 37.67
N GLU A 50 -5.99 -26.29 37.02
CA GLU A 50 -4.79 -26.84 36.41
C GLU A 50 -4.23 -25.73 35.51
N ILE A 51 -3.00 -25.28 35.80
CA ILE A 51 -2.32 -24.35 34.93
C ILE A 51 -1.99 -25.18 33.69
N VAL A 52 -2.91 -25.17 32.73
CA VAL A 52 -2.66 -25.61 31.38
C VAL A 52 -1.54 -24.71 30.88
N GLU A 53 -0.32 -25.20 30.98
CA GLU A 53 0.83 -24.64 30.32
C GLU A 53 0.57 -24.83 28.82
N VAL A 54 -0.18 -23.87 28.27
CA VAL A 54 -0.52 -23.81 26.86
C VAL A 54 0.81 -23.75 26.14
N SER A 55 1.22 -24.91 25.61
CA SER A 55 2.42 -25.10 24.82
C SER A 55 2.56 -23.89 23.91
N ARG A 56 3.54 -23.04 24.23
CA ARG A 56 3.85 -21.88 23.42
C ARG A 56 4.48 -22.46 22.17
N VAL A 57 3.62 -22.76 21.19
CA VAL A 57 4.03 -23.05 19.81
C VAL A 57 5.12 -22.04 19.50
N GLU A 58 6.33 -22.55 19.25
CA GLU A 58 7.48 -21.71 18.98
C GLU A 58 7.13 -20.90 17.74
N ARG A 59 6.78 -19.64 17.99
CA ARG A 59 6.41 -18.72 16.93
C ARG A 59 7.65 -18.50 16.09
N ASP A 60 7.55 -18.87 14.81
CA ASP A 60 8.61 -18.66 13.83
C ASP A 60 9.20 -17.26 13.97
N ALA A 61 10.53 -17.16 13.82
CA ALA A 61 11.25 -15.89 13.91
C ALA A 61 10.68 -14.91 12.87
N GLY A 62 9.87 -13.96 13.36
CA GLY A 62 9.04 -13.05 12.55
C GLY A 62 7.63 -12.84 13.12
N ASP A 63 7.04 -13.83 13.79
CA ASP A 63 5.66 -13.75 14.36
C ASP A 63 5.60 -13.01 15.72
N GLN A 64 6.75 -12.55 16.21
CA GLN A 64 6.89 -11.65 17.35
C GLN A 64 6.98 -10.17 16.95
N VAL A 65 7.12 -9.85 15.65
CA VAL A 65 7.17 -8.45 15.19
C VAL A 65 5.86 -7.76 15.56
N ASN A 66 5.96 -6.69 16.35
CA ASN A 66 4.80 -5.95 16.84
C ASN A 66 3.95 -5.47 15.65
N ARG A 67 2.76 -6.04 15.49
CA ARG A 67 1.84 -5.74 14.39
C ARG A 67 1.51 -4.26 14.28
N PHE A 68 1.43 -3.54 15.41
CA PHE A 68 1.19 -2.09 15.41
C PHE A 68 2.40 -1.30 14.88
N LEU A 69 3.62 -1.71 15.24
CA LEU A 69 4.84 -1.14 14.67
C LEU A 69 4.90 -1.37 13.16
N LEU A 70 4.67 -2.60 12.70
CA LEU A 70 4.66 -2.93 11.27
C LEU A 70 3.61 -2.12 10.49
N CYS A 71 2.37 -2.03 10.99
CA CYS A 71 1.33 -1.20 10.39
C CYS A 71 1.70 0.29 10.35
N THR A 72 2.39 0.79 11.38
CA THR A 72 2.83 2.19 11.46
C THR A 72 3.92 2.48 10.42
N LEU A 73 4.96 1.65 10.37
CA LEU A 73 6.04 1.73 9.37
C LEU A 73 5.49 1.65 7.95
N VAL A 74 4.63 0.66 7.65
CA VAL A 74 4.02 0.50 6.33
C VAL A 74 3.18 1.74 5.95
N SER A 75 2.39 2.28 6.88
CA SER A 75 1.57 3.48 6.66
C SER A 75 2.44 4.72 6.38
N GLU A 76 3.49 4.93 7.17
CA GLU A 76 4.39 6.07 7.05
C GLU A 76 5.20 6.00 5.74
N SER A 77 5.90 4.90 5.47
CA SER A 77 6.69 4.72 4.25
C SER A 77 5.81 4.82 3.01
N SER A 78 4.58 4.27 3.04
CA SER A 78 3.67 4.36 1.89
C SER A 78 3.23 5.79 1.59
N LYS A 79 2.93 6.59 2.63
CA LYS A 79 2.63 8.03 2.47
C LYS A 79 3.82 8.80 1.93
N ARG A 80 5.03 8.54 2.43
CA ARG A 80 6.27 9.17 1.96
C ARG A 80 6.58 8.84 0.49
N ILE A 81 6.40 7.58 0.06
CA ILE A 81 6.57 7.18 -1.35
C ILE A 81 5.55 7.91 -2.23
N LYS A 82 4.27 7.89 -1.86
CA LYS A 82 3.20 8.55 -2.63
C LYS A 82 3.48 10.05 -2.79
N ALA A 83 3.76 10.76 -1.69
CA ALA A 83 4.05 12.19 -1.70
C ALA A 83 5.35 12.55 -2.47
N SER A 84 6.31 11.64 -2.59
CA SER A 84 7.52 11.86 -3.39
C SER A 84 7.29 11.60 -4.87
N ALA A 85 6.51 10.57 -5.22
CA ALA A 85 6.07 10.35 -6.60
C ALA A 85 5.22 11.53 -7.10
N GLU A 86 4.24 11.99 -6.31
CA GLU A 86 3.39 13.13 -6.65
C GLU A 86 4.21 14.41 -6.87
N ARG A 87 5.23 14.67 -6.03
CA ARG A 87 6.18 15.78 -6.23
C ARG A 87 7.04 15.64 -7.49
N ALA A 88 7.30 14.42 -7.96
CA ALA A 88 7.99 14.17 -9.22
C ALA A 88 7.07 14.23 -10.46
N GLY A 89 5.77 14.50 -10.26
CA GLY A 89 4.75 14.50 -11.33
C GLY A 89 4.17 13.11 -11.64
N GLU A 90 4.38 12.13 -10.77
CA GLU A 90 3.91 10.75 -10.95
C GLU A 90 2.81 10.37 -9.95
N SER A 91 1.64 9.98 -10.47
CA SER A 91 0.57 9.39 -9.65
C SER A 91 0.81 7.89 -9.47
N MET A 92 0.87 7.43 -8.22
CA MET A 92 1.05 6.03 -7.86
C MET A 92 -0.14 5.51 -7.04
N PRO A 93 -0.79 4.38 -7.44
CA PRO A 93 -1.86 3.78 -6.65
C PRO A 93 -1.36 3.35 -5.27
N LEU A 94 -1.97 3.88 -4.21
CA LEU A 94 -1.55 3.61 -2.82
C LEU A 94 -1.57 2.11 -2.48
N ALA A 95 -2.51 1.34 -3.04
CA ALA A 95 -2.57 -0.11 -2.86
C ALA A 95 -1.32 -0.83 -3.41
N THR A 96 -0.75 -0.36 -4.53
CA THR A 96 0.48 -0.91 -5.11
C THR A 96 1.70 -0.60 -4.24
N ILE A 97 1.77 0.63 -3.71
CA ILE A 97 2.81 1.04 -2.74
C ILE A 97 2.72 0.16 -1.49
N VAL A 98 1.56 0.10 -0.84
CA VAL A 98 1.37 -0.63 0.42
C VAL A 98 1.73 -2.11 0.28
N ARG A 99 1.35 -2.78 -0.82
CA ARG A 99 1.73 -4.18 -1.08
C ARG A 99 3.24 -4.36 -1.17
N GLY A 100 3.92 -3.45 -1.87
CA GLY A 100 5.36 -3.51 -2.05
C GLY A 100 6.14 -3.21 -0.76
N VAL A 101 5.79 -2.14 -0.06
CA VAL A 101 6.31 -1.77 1.26
C VAL A 101 6.10 -2.90 2.28
N LEU A 102 4.90 -3.49 2.34
CA LEU A 102 4.59 -4.62 3.22
C LEU A 102 5.45 -5.85 2.89
N ARG A 103 5.67 -6.15 1.60
CA ARG A 103 6.56 -7.24 1.19
C ARG A 103 8.00 -6.98 1.64
N ALA A 104 8.51 -5.76 1.47
CA ALA A 104 9.86 -5.41 1.86
C ALA A 104 10.07 -5.51 3.39
N TYR A 105 9.12 -5.01 4.19
CA TYR A 105 9.17 -5.19 5.65
C TYR A 105 9.00 -6.65 6.09
N ARG A 106 8.18 -7.46 5.40
CA ARG A 106 8.08 -8.91 5.69
C ARG A 106 9.38 -9.66 5.42
N VAL A 107 10.13 -9.29 4.38
CA VAL A 107 11.47 -9.86 4.12
C VAL A 107 12.44 -9.45 5.23
N ALA A 108 12.42 -8.18 5.67
CA ALA A 108 13.26 -7.72 6.77
C ALA A 108 12.85 -8.28 8.16
N ALA A 109 11.60 -8.72 8.32
CA ALA A 109 11.10 -9.38 9.53
C ALA A 109 11.51 -10.86 9.63
N ALA A 110 11.89 -11.49 8.51
CA ALA A 110 12.41 -12.85 8.48
C ALA A 110 13.93 -12.92 8.73
N ASP A 111 14.60 -11.76 8.77
CA ASP A 111 16.01 -11.63 9.12
C ASP A 111 16.16 -11.70 10.64
N LYS A 112 16.76 -12.80 11.14
CA LYS A 112 16.90 -13.08 12.58
C LYS A 112 17.86 -12.13 13.30
N ASP A 113 18.74 -11.47 12.55
CA ASP A 113 19.69 -10.48 13.05
C ASP A 113 19.32 -9.05 12.60
N GLY A 114 18.11 -8.89 12.02
CA GLY A 114 17.60 -7.63 11.50
C GLY A 114 17.03 -6.70 12.58
N PRO A 115 16.78 -5.41 12.27
CA PRO A 115 16.26 -4.41 13.22
C PRO A 115 14.76 -4.58 13.56
N LEU A 116 14.17 -5.71 13.16
CA LEU A 116 12.84 -6.17 13.55
C LEU A 116 12.91 -7.46 14.39
N ALA A 117 14.11 -8.01 14.62
CA ALA A 117 14.31 -9.19 15.43
C ALA A 117 14.45 -8.82 16.92
N GLY A 118 13.80 -9.61 17.77
CA GLY A 118 13.84 -9.45 19.22
C GLY A 118 12.86 -8.42 19.79
N PRO A 119 12.85 -8.26 21.13
CA PRO A 119 11.91 -7.40 21.85
C PRO A 119 12.37 -5.94 21.96
N GLU A 120 13.65 -5.65 21.72
CA GLU A 120 14.24 -4.32 21.84
C GLU A 120 14.08 -3.50 20.56
N LEU A 121 13.85 -2.19 20.71
CA LEU A 121 13.58 -1.30 19.59
C LEU A 121 14.87 -0.65 19.07
N ASP A 122 15.53 -1.24 18.08
CA ASP A 122 16.64 -0.59 17.37
C ASP A 122 16.14 0.55 16.46
N ILE A 123 16.06 1.76 17.03
CA ILE A 123 15.65 2.97 16.32
C ILE A 123 16.60 3.31 15.15
N VAL A 124 17.90 2.97 15.25
CA VAL A 124 18.89 3.31 14.22
C VAL A 124 18.79 2.36 13.04
N GLY A 125 18.71 1.06 13.28
CA GLY A 125 18.45 0.05 12.26
C GLY A 125 17.07 0.21 11.62
N LEU A 126 16.04 0.58 12.38
CA LEU A 126 14.71 0.87 11.82
C LEU A 126 14.72 2.08 10.87
N LYS A 127 15.47 3.14 11.18
CA LYS A 127 15.67 4.28 10.23
C LYS A 127 16.36 3.82 8.95
N ARG A 128 17.48 3.09 9.06
CA ARG A 128 18.21 2.52 7.92
C ARG A 128 17.36 1.55 7.09
N LEU A 129 16.49 0.76 7.74
CA LEU A 129 15.55 -0.12 7.06
C LEU A 129 14.48 0.69 6.32
N ASN A 130 13.87 1.70 6.94
CA ASN A 130 12.87 2.55 6.31
C ASN A 130 13.46 3.25 5.07
N GLU A 131 14.65 3.84 5.18
CA GLU A 131 15.38 4.42 4.04
C GLU A 131 15.64 3.39 2.92
N ARG A 132 16.07 2.17 3.26
CA ARG A 132 16.28 1.08 2.30
C ARG A 132 14.99 0.68 1.58
N VAL A 133 13.87 0.58 2.32
CA VAL A 133 12.54 0.29 1.76
C VAL A 133 12.08 1.41 0.84
N LEU A 134 12.21 2.68 1.27
CA LEU A 134 11.87 3.87 0.47
C LEU A 134 12.64 3.89 -0.85
N LYS A 135 13.98 3.80 -0.80
CA LYS A 135 14.85 3.79 -2.00
C LYS A 135 14.55 2.58 -2.90
N GLY A 136 14.40 1.40 -2.31
CA GLY A 136 14.15 0.14 -3.03
C GLY A 136 12.81 0.12 -3.77
N GLU A 137 11.74 0.58 -3.15
CA GLU A 137 10.39 0.57 -3.73
C GLU A 137 10.22 1.61 -4.84
N ILE A 138 10.77 2.81 -4.67
CA ILE A 138 10.79 3.85 -5.70
C ILE A 138 11.62 3.39 -6.90
N ALA A 139 12.80 2.80 -6.65
CA ALA A 139 13.62 2.22 -7.71
C ALA A 139 12.93 1.02 -8.39
N ARG A 140 12.09 0.24 -7.68
CA ARG A 140 11.30 -0.84 -8.30
C ARG A 140 10.23 -0.28 -9.23
N HIS A 141 9.41 0.65 -8.75
CA HIS A 141 8.30 1.20 -9.52
C HIS A 141 8.76 1.92 -10.79
N THR A 142 9.77 2.78 -10.67
CA THR A 142 10.32 3.53 -11.82
C THR A 142 10.92 2.60 -12.88
N ARG A 143 11.64 1.54 -12.48
CA ARG A 143 12.13 0.50 -13.41
C ARG A 143 10.98 -0.27 -14.07
N GLU A 144 9.96 -0.64 -13.31
CA GLU A 144 8.78 -1.35 -13.81
C GLU A 144 8.00 -0.50 -14.84
N LYS A 145 7.85 0.80 -14.58
CA LYS A 145 7.23 1.74 -15.54
C LYS A 145 8.03 1.91 -16.83
N VAL A 146 9.35 2.13 -16.74
CA VAL A 146 10.22 2.22 -17.91
C VAL A 146 10.12 0.94 -18.75
N LYS A 147 10.25 -0.25 -18.12
CA LYS A 147 10.09 -1.55 -18.79
C LYS A 147 8.71 -1.72 -19.44
N ASN A 148 7.65 -1.22 -18.80
CA ASN A 148 6.30 -1.28 -19.36
C ASN A 148 6.15 -0.35 -20.57
N SER A 149 6.75 0.85 -20.57
CA SER A 149 6.79 1.75 -21.73
C SER A 149 7.63 1.16 -22.87
N GLU A 150 8.82 0.61 -22.60
CA GLU A 150 9.64 -0.12 -23.58
C GLU A 150 8.84 -1.26 -24.23
N ALA A 151 8.11 -2.05 -23.44
CA ALA A 151 7.28 -3.14 -23.93
C ALA A 151 6.04 -2.68 -24.72
N ARG A 152 5.50 -1.47 -24.47
CA ARG A 152 4.43 -0.90 -25.31
C ARG A 152 5.00 -0.38 -26.62
N LEU A 153 6.11 0.36 -26.58
CA LEU A 153 6.83 0.86 -27.75
C LEU A 153 7.21 -0.29 -28.70
N ALA A 154 7.88 -1.32 -28.21
CA ALA A 154 8.26 -2.49 -29.01
C ALA A 154 7.06 -3.27 -29.60
N ARG A 155 5.84 -3.08 -29.07
CA ARG A 155 4.60 -3.61 -29.68
C ARG A 155 4.04 -2.66 -30.74
N ALA A 156 4.11 -1.35 -30.54
CA ALA A 156 3.73 -0.37 -31.56
C ALA A 156 4.64 -0.46 -32.80
N GLU A 157 5.95 -0.63 -32.60
CA GLU A 157 6.94 -0.81 -33.68
C GLU A 157 6.68 -2.06 -34.52
N ARG A 158 6.24 -3.17 -33.91
CA ARG A 158 5.83 -4.40 -34.62
C ARG A 158 4.54 -4.25 -35.42
N LEU A 159 3.69 -3.27 -35.07
CA LEU A 159 2.42 -3.00 -35.75
C LEU A 159 2.56 -1.96 -36.86
N GLY A 160 3.68 -1.23 -36.94
CA GLY A 160 3.91 -0.17 -37.94
C GLY A 160 3.03 1.07 -37.76
N ASP A 161 2.47 1.29 -36.57
CA ASP A 161 1.62 2.45 -36.27
C ASP A 161 2.49 3.64 -35.84
N ASP A 162 2.93 4.46 -36.80
CA ASP A 162 3.80 5.63 -36.57
C ASP A 162 3.23 6.62 -35.54
N SER A 163 1.91 6.80 -35.51
CA SER A 163 1.25 7.71 -34.56
C SER A 163 1.40 7.19 -33.14
N ARG A 164 1.19 5.89 -32.95
CA ARG A 164 1.39 5.21 -31.67
C ARG A 164 2.87 5.11 -31.29
N ILE A 165 3.76 4.79 -32.23
CA ILE A 165 5.22 4.75 -31.98
C ILE A 165 5.70 6.10 -31.44
N LYS A 166 5.24 7.21 -32.00
CA LYS A 166 5.58 8.56 -31.53
C LYS A 166 5.05 8.84 -30.12
N ALA A 167 3.82 8.44 -29.81
CA ALA A 167 3.23 8.60 -28.48
C ALA A 167 3.99 7.77 -27.42
N GLU A 168 4.21 6.48 -27.69
CA GLU A 168 4.87 5.55 -26.77
C GLU A 168 6.36 5.92 -26.54
N LYS A 169 7.04 6.53 -27.52
CA LYS A 169 8.38 7.13 -27.35
C LYS A 169 8.37 8.29 -26.36
N GLY A 170 7.44 9.23 -26.48
CA GLY A 170 7.30 10.34 -25.53
C GLY A 170 6.98 9.86 -24.09
N GLU A 171 6.14 8.82 -23.96
CA GLU A 171 5.85 8.20 -22.66
C GLU A 171 7.06 7.46 -22.05
N LEU A 172 7.94 6.89 -22.88
CA LEU A 172 9.19 6.28 -22.45
C LEU A 172 10.21 7.33 -21.98
N GLU A 173 10.40 8.41 -22.74
CA GLU A 173 11.26 9.53 -22.37
C GLU A 173 10.85 10.15 -21.03
N LEU A 174 9.55 10.43 -20.85
CA LEU A 174 9.01 10.95 -19.58
C LEU A 174 9.17 9.94 -18.41
N ALA A 175 9.00 8.64 -18.66
CA ALA A 175 9.25 7.61 -17.63
C ALA A 175 10.73 7.55 -17.21
N ILE A 176 11.65 7.75 -18.15
CA ILE A 176 13.09 7.83 -17.89
C ILE A 176 13.42 9.11 -17.12
N GLU A 177 12.88 10.26 -17.51
CA GLU A 177 13.10 11.54 -16.81
C GLU A 177 12.62 11.47 -15.35
N VAL A 178 11.39 10.98 -15.12
CA VAL A 178 10.84 10.78 -13.76
C VAL A 178 11.72 9.85 -12.92
N ARG A 179 12.27 8.77 -13.51
CA ARG A 179 13.25 7.90 -12.84
C ARG A 179 14.51 8.66 -12.43
N HIS A 180 15.02 9.55 -13.27
CA HIS A 180 16.21 10.37 -12.94
C HIS A 180 15.91 11.37 -11.83
N ARG A 181 14.82 12.14 -11.91
CA ARG A 181 14.38 13.07 -10.85
C ARG A 181 14.20 12.36 -9.50
N LEU A 182 13.55 11.18 -9.48
CA LEU A 182 13.36 10.39 -8.28
C LEU A 182 14.67 9.77 -7.76
N ALA A 183 15.63 9.44 -8.63
CA ALA A 183 16.95 8.97 -8.19
C ALA A 183 17.75 10.07 -7.49
N GLU A 184 17.61 11.34 -7.90
CA GLU A 184 18.29 12.49 -7.27
C GLU A 184 17.73 12.80 -5.88
N VAL A 185 16.40 12.78 -5.71
CA VAL A 185 15.73 12.99 -4.40
C VAL A 185 16.13 11.94 -3.35
N TYR A 186 16.65 10.79 -3.80
CA TYR A 186 16.95 9.62 -2.97
C TYR A 186 18.41 9.15 -3.05
N ARG A 187 19.34 9.98 -3.53
CA ARG A 187 20.79 9.75 -3.31
C ARG A 187 21.11 9.79 -1.82
#